data_AF-A0A3M1KQF9-F1
#
_entry.id   AF-A0A3M1KQF9-F1
#
_cell.length_a   1.000
_cell.length_b   1.000
_cell.length_c   1.000
_cell.angle_alpha   90.00
_cell.angle_beta   90.00
_cell.angle_gamma   90.00
#
_symmetry.space_group_name_H-M   'P 1'
#
loop_
_entity.id
_entity.type
_entity.pdbx_description
1 polymer ?
#
loop_
_entity_poly.entity_id
_entity_poly.type
_entity_poly.pdbx_seq_one_letter_code
_entity_poly.pdbx_strand_id
1 'polypeptide(L)'
;MQAERVVPGAAGAGDWAEFLDYELPPELIAQYPAASREDSRLLVLDRRGGTIEHRRFRDLPELLAPGDCVVVNDSRVVPARLLARKETGGAVDLLVIPGPDEHRAEAVYRSSKPLRPGQVLLVENAGRLRVLETPAGGRCAVEAVDAGIRAMLDTAGRLPLPPYIGRDE
;
A
#
# COMPACT_ATOMS: atom_id res chain seq x y z
N MET A 1 4.76 27.31 27.34
CA MET A 1 3.54 27.90 26.74
C MET A 1 3.02 26.88 25.75
N GLN A 2 2.12 26.00 26.22
CA GLN A 2 1.59 24.89 25.44
C GLN A 2 0.44 25.41 24.57
N ALA A 3 0.49 25.11 23.27
CA ALA A 3 -0.60 25.38 22.36
C ALA A 3 -1.66 24.28 22.56
N GLU A 4 -2.80 24.66 23.14
CA GLU A 4 -3.99 23.82 23.21
C GLU A 4 -4.49 23.57 21.79
N ARG A 5 -4.33 22.32 21.36
CA ARG A 5 -4.98 21.76 20.19
C ARG A 5 -6.45 21.56 20.57
N VAL A 6 -7.33 22.48 20.17
CA VAL A 6 -8.77 22.24 20.22
C VAL A 6 -9.06 21.18 19.16
N VAL A 7 -9.02 19.92 19.58
CA VAL A 7 -9.60 18.80 18.84
C VAL A 7 -11.08 18.77 19.25
N PRO A 8 -12.04 19.03 18.36
CA PRO A 8 -13.43 18.90 18.74
C PRO A 8 -13.74 17.42 19.02
N GLY A 9 -14.09 17.14 20.28
CA GLY A 9 -15.05 16.11 20.68
C GLY A 9 -14.79 14.67 20.22
N ALA A 10 -14.01 13.93 21.02
CA ALA A 10 -14.27 12.51 21.21
C ALA A 10 -15.55 12.36 22.06
N ALA A 11 -16.72 12.38 21.42
CA ALA A 11 -17.99 11.99 22.02
C ALA A 11 -18.92 11.42 20.94
N GLY A 12 -19.06 10.09 20.94
CA GLY A 12 -19.88 9.34 19.99
C GLY A 12 -19.10 8.94 18.74
N ALA A 13 -19.08 7.65 18.42
CA ALA A 13 -18.82 7.20 17.06
C ALA A 13 -20.02 7.65 16.21
N GLY A 14 -20.06 8.95 15.88
CA GLY A 14 -20.95 9.49 14.87
C GLY A 14 -20.57 8.88 13.52
N ASP A 15 -21.56 8.66 12.68
CA ASP A 15 -21.37 8.03 11.39
C ASP A 15 -20.55 8.96 10.49
N TRP A 16 -19.22 8.78 10.46
CA TRP A 16 -18.32 9.52 9.58
C TRP A 16 -18.72 9.37 8.11
N ALA A 17 -19.46 8.31 7.75
CA ALA A 17 -20.01 8.17 6.41
C ALA A 17 -21.02 9.28 6.12
N GLU A 18 -21.93 9.57 7.05
CA GLU A 18 -22.93 10.64 6.91
C GLU A 18 -22.29 12.02 6.88
N PHE A 19 -21.30 12.29 7.73
CA PHE A 19 -20.59 13.59 7.76
C PHE A 19 -19.80 13.88 6.47
N LEU A 20 -19.33 12.84 5.78
CA LEU A 20 -18.57 12.94 4.54
C LEU A 20 -19.42 12.68 3.28
N ASP A 21 -20.73 12.48 3.45
CA ASP A 21 -21.63 12.22 2.33
C ASP A 21 -21.88 13.51 1.52
N TYR A 22 -22.00 13.35 0.21
CA TYR A 22 -22.33 14.45 -0.69
C TYR A 22 -23.02 13.91 -1.95
N GLU A 23 -23.87 14.74 -2.54
CA GLU A 23 -24.52 14.40 -3.80
C GLU A 23 -23.49 14.37 -4.93
N LEU A 24 -23.21 13.16 -5.44
CA LEU A 24 -22.38 12.95 -6.63
C LEU A 24 -23.23 12.34 -7.76
N PRO A 25 -23.73 13.17 -8.69
CA PRO A 25 -24.41 12.67 -9.89
C PRO A 25 -23.50 11.67 -10.64
N PRO A 26 -23.97 10.45 -10.96
CA PRO A 26 -23.15 9.42 -11.60
C PRO A 26 -22.48 9.85 -12.90
N GLU A 27 -23.12 10.75 -13.65
CA GLU A 27 -22.62 11.32 -14.90
C GLU A 27 -21.38 12.21 -14.72
N LEU A 28 -21.10 12.70 -13.52
CA LEU A 28 -19.91 13.48 -13.19
C LEU A 28 -18.70 12.58 -12.84
N ILE A 29 -18.89 11.27 -12.75
CA ILE A 29 -17.81 10.30 -12.56
C ILE A 29 -17.18 9.99 -13.92
N ALA A 30 -15.98 10.52 -14.15
CA ALA A 30 -15.24 10.30 -15.38
C ALA A 30 -14.98 8.80 -15.61
N GLN A 31 -15.54 8.26 -16.69
CA GLN A 31 -15.34 6.86 -17.10
C GLN A 31 -14.02 6.66 -17.87
N TYR A 32 -13.53 7.73 -18.48
CA TYR A 32 -12.27 7.76 -19.22
C TYR A 32 -11.52 9.05 -18.84
N PRO A 33 -10.17 9.02 -18.86
CA PRO A 33 -9.39 10.24 -18.69
C PRO A 33 -9.69 11.25 -19.81
N ALA A 34 -9.40 12.52 -19.55
CA ALA A 34 -9.41 13.54 -20.59
C ALA A 34 -8.45 13.16 -21.73
N ALA A 35 -8.77 13.57 -22.97
CA ALA A 35 -7.99 13.25 -24.16
C ALA A 35 -6.53 13.75 -24.04
N SER A 36 -6.34 14.92 -23.45
CA SER A 36 -5.04 15.38 -22.94
C SER A 36 -5.12 15.57 -21.42
N ARG A 37 -4.11 15.09 -20.70
CA ARG A 37 -4.08 15.14 -19.22
C ARG A 37 -4.07 16.57 -18.68
N GLU A 38 -3.40 17.47 -19.40
CA GLU A 38 -3.24 18.87 -19.00
C GLU A 38 -4.52 19.71 -19.15
N ASP A 39 -5.51 19.20 -19.91
CA ASP A 39 -6.82 19.83 -20.10
C ASP A 39 -7.80 19.52 -18.98
N SER A 40 -7.43 18.64 -18.04
CA SER A 40 -8.24 18.36 -16.86
C SER A 40 -8.48 19.64 -16.04
N ARG A 41 -9.66 19.73 -15.41
CA ARG A 41 -10.00 20.85 -14.52
C ARG A 41 -9.16 20.76 -13.25
N LEU A 42 -8.68 21.89 -12.77
CA LEU A 42 -7.98 22.04 -11.50
C LEU A 42 -8.80 22.95 -10.59
N LEU A 43 -9.23 22.44 -9.42
CA LEU A 43 -9.86 23.25 -8.38
C LEU A 43 -8.76 23.68 -7.40
N VAL A 44 -8.59 25.00 -7.25
CA VAL A 44 -7.62 25.59 -6.32
C VAL A 44 -8.39 26.12 -5.12
N LEU A 45 -8.08 25.59 -3.93
CA LEU A 45 -8.69 26.01 -2.67
C LEU A 45 -7.64 26.71 -1.81
N ASP A 46 -7.84 28.00 -1.54
CA ASP A 46 -7.08 28.67 -0.50
C ASP A 46 -7.61 28.26 0.87
N ARG A 47 -6.85 27.41 1.57
CA ARG A 47 -7.23 26.92 2.90
C ARG A 47 -7.30 28.02 3.96
N ARG A 48 -6.60 29.15 3.78
CA ARG A 48 -6.58 30.26 4.76
C ARG A 48 -7.68 31.26 4.46
N GLY A 49 -7.80 31.70 3.22
CA GLY A 49 -8.79 32.68 2.78
C GLY A 49 -10.18 32.10 2.47
N GLY A 50 -10.28 30.78 2.28
CA GLY A 50 -11.52 30.10 1.93
C GLY A 50 -11.99 30.33 0.49
N THR A 51 -11.15 30.95 -0.35
CA THR A 51 -11.49 31.21 -1.76
C THR A 51 -11.31 29.95 -2.61
N ILE A 52 -12.15 29.85 -3.65
CA ILE A 52 -12.11 28.76 -4.63
C ILE A 52 -11.87 29.38 -6.00
N GLU A 53 -10.89 28.85 -6.72
CA GLU A 53 -10.63 29.19 -8.12
C GLU A 53 -10.72 27.95 -9.01
N HIS A 54 -11.18 28.15 -10.24
CA HIS A 54 -11.24 27.10 -11.26
C HIS A 54 -10.20 27.39 -12.34
N ARG A 55 -9.27 26.46 -12.53
CA ARG A 55 -8.18 26.52 -13.50
C ARG A 55 -8.09 25.25 -14.34
N ARG A 56 -7.08 25.15 -15.20
CA ARG A 56 -6.69 23.91 -15.90
C ARG A 56 -5.41 23.37 -15.30
N PHE A 57 -5.19 22.06 -15.44
CA PHE A 57 -4.00 21.43 -14.88
C PHE A 57 -2.69 21.95 -15.50
N ARG A 58 -2.72 22.40 -16.76
CA ARG A 58 -1.58 23.11 -17.39
C ARG A 58 -1.16 24.38 -16.65
N ASP A 59 -2.04 24.98 -15.85
CA ASP A 59 -1.75 26.21 -15.09
C ASP A 59 -1.03 25.90 -13.76
N LEU A 60 -0.87 24.63 -13.38
CA LEU A 60 -0.22 24.22 -12.13
C LEU A 60 1.16 24.87 -11.90
N PRO A 61 2.05 25.00 -12.89
CA PRO A 61 3.34 25.67 -12.70
C PRO A 61 3.23 27.13 -12.23
N GLU A 62 2.14 27.84 -12.58
CA GLU A 62 1.91 29.23 -12.16
C GLU A 62 1.55 29.34 -10.67
N LEU A 63 1.13 28.23 -10.04
CA LEU A 63 0.76 28.17 -8.63
C LEU A 63 1.94 27.83 -7.71
N LEU A 64 3.09 27.48 -8.27
CA LEU A 64 4.29 27.09 -7.53
C LEU A 64 5.27 28.24 -7.43
N ALA A 65 5.85 28.42 -6.24
CA ALA A 65 6.91 29.39 -6.01
C ALA A 65 8.30 28.76 -6.23
N PRO A 66 9.32 29.55 -6.59
CA PRO A 66 10.70 29.09 -6.54
C PRO A 66 11.06 28.54 -5.16
N GLY A 67 11.53 27.29 -5.12
CA GLY A 67 11.86 26.57 -3.88
C GLY A 67 10.81 25.54 -3.45
N ASP A 68 9.64 25.50 -4.07
CA ASP A 68 8.65 24.45 -3.82
C ASP A 68 9.13 23.08 -4.32
N CYS A 69 8.76 22.03 -3.59
CA CYS A 69 9.08 20.64 -3.94
C CYS A 69 7.80 19.87 -4.30
N VAL A 70 7.73 19.40 -5.54
CA VAL A 70 6.65 18.52 -6.00
C VAL A 70 7.07 17.07 -5.79
N VAL A 71 6.46 16.41 -4.81
CA VAL A 71 6.68 14.98 -4.55
C VAL A 71 5.69 14.18 -5.38
N VAL A 72 6.19 13.48 -6.39
CA VAL A 72 5.39 12.60 -7.25
C VAL A 72 5.57 11.15 -6.79
N ASN A 73 4.46 10.42 -6.68
CA ASN A 73 4.49 8.99 -6.41
C ASN A 73 4.74 8.21 -7.71
N ASP A 74 5.97 7.72 -7.90
CA ASP A 74 6.32 6.74 -8.93
C ASP A 74 6.08 5.32 -8.39
N SER A 75 4.89 4.77 -8.64
CA SER A 75 4.53 3.42 -8.20
C SER A 75 5.10 2.35 -9.12
N ARG A 76 5.97 1.49 -8.57
CA ARG A 76 6.43 0.26 -9.23
C ARG A 76 5.87 -0.96 -8.52
N VAL A 77 5.33 -1.89 -9.29
CA VAL A 77 4.86 -3.15 -8.73
C VAL A 77 6.03 -4.10 -8.59
N VAL A 78 6.45 -4.35 -7.36
CA VAL A 78 7.36 -5.46 -7.04
C VAL A 78 6.53 -6.74 -6.98
N PRO A 79 6.96 -7.85 -7.63
CA PRO A 79 6.36 -9.18 -7.48
C PRO A 79 6.56 -9.74 -6.07
N ALA A 80 6.01 -9.06 -5.07
CA ALA A 80 6.26 -9.26 -3.65
C ALA A 80 5.55 -10.50 -3.06
N ARG A 81 4.73 -11.20 -3.84
CA ARG A 81 3.97 -12.35 -3.37
C ARG A 81 4.79 -13.64 -3.51
N LEU A 82 5.07 -14.32 -2.41
CA LEU A 82 5.69 -15.65 -2.39
C LEU A 82 4.70 -16.71 -1.91
N LEU A 83 4.58 -17.79 -2.67
CA LEU A 83 3.89 -18.99 -2.25
C LEU A 83 4.90 -19.93 -1.59
N ALA A 84 4.66 -20.25 -0.32
CA ALA A 84 5.52 -21.09 0.47
C ALA A 84 4.75 -22.27 1.08
N ARG A 85 5.49 -23.28 1.52
CA ARG A 85 4.96 -24.42 2.29
C ARG A 85 5.72 -24.55 3.60
N LYS A 86 5.03 -24.79 4.69
CA LYS A 86 5.65 -25.25 5.95
C LYS A 86 6.32 -26.61 5.69
N GLU A 87 7.30 -26.97 6.50
CA GLU A 87 7.85 -28.33 6.49
C GLU A 87 6.79 -29.41 6.72
N THR A 88 5.70 -29.06 7.42
CA THR A 88 4.52 -29.93 7.61
C THR A 88 3.60 -30.05 6.39
N GLY A 89 3.92 -29.38 5.28
CA GLY A 89 3.14 -29.36 4.03
C GLY A 89 2.07 -28.28 3.93
N GLY A 90 1.74 -27.60 5.03
CA GLY A 90 0.72 -26.53 5.04
C GLY A 90 1.11 -25.33 4.18
N ALA A 91 0.21 -24.87 3.31
CA ALA A 91 0.46 -23.72 2.44
C ALA A 91 0.48 -22.39 3.20
N VAL A 92 1.31 -21.46 2.73
CA VAL A 92 1.47 -20.11 3.27
C VAL A 92 1.62 -19.15 2.09
N ASP A 93 0.76 -18.13 2.03
CA ASP A 93 0.87 -17.03 1.07
C ASP A 93 1.49 -15.83 1.78
N LEU A 94 2.61 -15.32 1.28
CA LEU A 94 3.38 -14.22 1.85
C LEU A 94 3.36 -13.03 0.92
N LEU A 95 2.95 -11.86 1.41
CA LEU A 95 3.23 -10.57 0.80
C LEU A 95 4.46 -9.97 1.50
N VAL A 96 5.61 -10.09 0.86
CA VAL A 96 6.91 -9.66 1.39
C VAL A 96 7.11 -8.17 1.15
N ILE A 97 7.59 -7.47 2.17
CA ILE A 97 7.94 -6.05 2.13
C ILE A 97 9.46 -5.98 2.31
N PRO A 98 10.25 -5.88 1.22
CA PRO A 98 11.70 -5.90 1.31
C PRO A 98 12.24 -4.64 2.00
N GLY A 99 12.96 -4.81 3.10
CA GLY A 99 13.65 -3.73 3.84
C GLY A 99 15.11 -3.59 3.41
N PRO A 100 15.89 -2.62 3.90
CA PRO A 100 17.28 -2.40 3.42
C PRO A 100 18.23 -3.60 3.62
N ASP A 101 17.90 -4.53 4.51
CA ASP A 101 18.64 -5.78 4.72
C ASP A 101 18.37 -6.77 3.56
N GLU A 102 19.43 -7.36 3.02
CA GLU A 102 19.35 -8.30 1.90
C GLU A 102 18.63 -9.61 2.28
N HIS A 103 18.79 -10.07 3.52
CA HIS A 103 18.28 -11.36 3.99
C HIS A 103 17.05 -11.24 4.88
N ARG A 104 16.71 -10.04 5.37
CA ARG A 104 15.55 -9.85 6.25
C ARG A 104 14.45 -9.03 5.61
N ALA A 105 13.22 -9.45 5.86
CA ALA A 105 12.04 -8.73 5.42
C ALA A 105 10.88 -8.90 6.38
N GLU A 106 9.98 -7.92 6.35
CA GLU A 106 8.64 -8.08 6.91
C GLU A 106 7.73 -8.71 5.87
N ALA A 107 6.70 -9.40 6.33
CA ALA A 107 5.66 -9.93 5.45
C ALA A 107 4.29 -9.91 6.13
N VAL A 108 3.25 -9.74 5.32
CA VAL A 108 1.88 -10.11 5.69
C VAL A 108 1.64 -11.51 5.16
N TYR A 109 1.08 -12.41 5.96
CA TYR A 109 0.88 -13.79 5.58
C TYR A 109 -0.57 -14.25 5.74
N ARG A 110 -0.96 -15.21 4.90
CA ARG A 110 -2.19 -16.00 5.05
C ARG A 110 -1.86 -17.47 5.12
N SER A 111 -2.39 -18.15 6.13
CA SER A 111 -2.20 -19.60 6.35
C SER A 111 -3.30 -20.12 7.27
N SER A 112 -3.74 -21.37 7.09
CA SER A 112 -4.83 -21.97 7.89
C SER A 112 -4.51 -22.06 9.39
N LYS A 113 -3.22 -22.24 9.73
CA LYS A 113 -2.72 -22.15 11.10
C LYS A 113 -1.69 -21.03 11.20
N PRO A 114 -1.65 -20.23 12.27
CA PRO A 114 -0.65 -19.19 12.44
C PRO A 114 0.78 -19.73 12.31
N LEU A 115 1.68 -18.87 11.83
CA LEU A 115 3.11 -19.14 11.87
C LEU A 115 3.63 -19.04 13.30
N ARG A 116 4.78 -19.66 13.56
CA ARG A 116 5.50 -19.56 14.84
C ARG A 116 6.96 -19.20 14.57
N PRO A 117 7.61 -18.41 15.44
CA PRO A 117 9.05 -18.21 15.43
C PRO A 117 9.81 -19.53 15.32
N GLY A 118 10.90 -19.53 14.55
CA GLY A 118 11.76 -20.68 14.28
C GLY A 118 11.27 -21.61 13.17
N GLN A 119 10.02 -21.48 12.69
CA GLN A 119 9.52 -22.31 11.59
C GLN A 119 10.25 -22.02 10.28
N VAL A 120 10.48 -23.07 9.49
CA VAL A 120 11.02 -22.95 8.14
C VAL A 120 9.88 -23.04 7.12
N LEU A 121 9.89 -22.11 6.16
CA LEU A 121 9.00 -22.05 5.02
C LEU A 121 9.82 -22.33 3.76
N LEU A 122 9.33 -23.26 2.94
CA LEU A 122 9.92 -23.68 1.69
C LEU A 122 9.26 -22.89 0.56
N VAL A 123 10.04 -22.08 -0.17
CA VAL A 123 9.60 -21.37 -1.37
C VAL A 123 10.13 -22.14 -2.57
N GLU A 124 9.21 -22.64 -3.40
CA GLU A 124 9.56 -23.48 -4.54
C GLU A 124 10.48 -22.71 -5.51
N ASN A 125 11.58 -23.35 -5.89
CA ASN A 125 12.63 -22.79 -6.77
C ASN A 125 13.35 -21.54 -6.26
N ALA A 126 13.07 -21.04 -5.05
CA ALA A 126 13.71 -19.84 -4.49
C ALA A 126 14.43 -20.08 -3.15
N GLY A 127 14.20 -21.21 -2.48
CA GLY A 127 14.89 -21.57 -1.24
C GLY A 127 14.01 -21.41 0.00
N ARG A 128 14.64 -21.18 1.15
CA ARG A 128 13.97 -21.25 2.46
C ARG A 128 13.96 -19.92 3.19
N LEU A 129 12.85 -19.68 3.88
CA LEU A 129 12.67 -18.57 4.82
C LEU A 129 12.51 -19.13 6.24
N ARG A 130 13.23 -18.57 7.20
CA ARG A 130 13.01 -18.81 8.63
C ARG A 130 12.13 -17.71 9.20
N VAL A 131 11.06 -18.07 9.89
CA VAL A 131 10.22 -17.12 10.62
C VAL A 131 10.97 -16.67 11.87
N LEU A 132 11.23 -15.38 11.98
CA LEU A 132 11.87 -14.78 13.15
C LEU A 132 10.83 -14.41 14.20
N GLU A 133 9.79 -13.69 13.77
CA GLU A 133 8.75 -13.15 14.66
C GLU A 133 7.38 -13.21 13.98
N THR A 134 6.30 -13.21 14.78
CA THR A 134 4.92 -13.20 14.29
C THR A 134 4.06 -12.22 15.08
N PRO A 135 4.16 -10.90 14.78
CA PRO A 135 3.30 -9.90 15.38
C PRO A 135 1.81 -10.14 15.08
N ALA A 136 0.93 -9.54 15.88
CA ALA A 136 -0.51 -9.60 15.65
C ALA A 136 -0.90 -9.02 14.26
N GLY A 137 -2.04 -9.48 13.75
CA GLY A 137 -2.61 -9.02 12.47
C GLY A 137 -2.08 -9.75 11.25
N GLY A 138 -1.64 -11.01 11.39
CA GLY A 138 -1.18 -11.81 10.25
C GLY A 138 0.15 -11.32 9.67
N ARG A 139 1.02 -10.74 10.50
CA ARG A 139 2.36 -10.28 10.10
C ARG A 139 3.44 -11.23 10.60
N CYS A 140 4.56 -11.25 9.90
CA CYS A 140 5.77 -11.91 10.36
C CYS A 140 7.04 -11.19 9.89
N ALA A 141 8.13 -11.43 10.62
CA ALA A 141 9.48 -11.15 10.14
C ALA A 141 10.11 -12.46 9.67
N VAL A 142 10.81 -12.43 8.54
CA VAL A 142 11.47 -13.60 7.95
C VAL A 142 12.93 -13.31 7.64
N GLU A 143 13.73 -14.37 7.70
CA GLU A 143 15.13 -14.40 7.31
C GLU A 143 15.33 -15.41 6.19
N ALA A 144 15.93 -14.99 5.09
CA ALA A 144 16.24 -15.85 3.97
C ALA A 144 17.52 -16.65 4.24
N VAL A 145 17.42 -17.96 4.12
CA VAL A 145 18.48 -18.92 4.50
C VAL A 145 19.42 -19.22 3.33
N ASP A 146 18.88 -19.33 2.12
CA ASP A 146 19.63 -19.82 0.95
C ASP A 146 20.02 -18.70 -0.03
N ALA A 147 19.10 -17.77 -0.31
CA ALA A 147 19.31 -16.63 -1.21
C ALA A 147 18.74 -15.35 -0.60
N GLY A 148 19.25 -14.18 -0.97
CA GLY A 148 18.70 -12.90 -0.50
C GLY A 148 17.22 -12.74 -0.89
N ILE A 149 16.47 -11.97 -0.11
CA ILE A 149 15.02 -11.74 -0.29
C ILE A 149 14.71 -11.27 -1.71
N ARG A 150 15.53 -10.39 -2.29
CA ARG A 150 15.31 -9.86 -3.64
C ARG A 150 15.46 -10.95 -4.69
N ALA A 151 16.53 -11.74 -4.61
CA ALA A 151 16.73 -12.86 -5.51
C ALA A 151 15.59 -13.89 -5.42
N MET A 152 15.06 -14.13 -4.22
CA MET A 152 13.87 -14.97 -4.06
C MET A 152 12.62 -14.38 -4.75
N LEU A 153 12.39 -13.07 -4.63
CA LEU A 153 11.29 -12.37 -5.30
C LEU A 153 11.48 -12.33 -6.83
N ASP A 154 12.69 -12.15 -7.32
CA ASP A 154 12.97 -12.18 -8.77
C ASP A 154 12.74 -13.58 -9.35
N THR A 155 12.98 -14.63 -8.56
CA THR A 155 12.86 -16.02 -9.00
C THR A 155 11.43 -16.58 -8.88
N ALA A 156 10.77 -16.33 -7.74
CA ALA A 156 9.48 -16.94 -7.40
C ALA A 156 8.37 -15.92 -7.08
N GLY A 157 8.68 -14.62 -7.15
CA GLY A 157 7.76 -13.55 -6.87
C GLY A 157 6.61 -13.49 -7.88
N ARG A 158 5.41 -13.32 -7.37
CA ARG A 158 4.19 -13.12 -8.15
C ARG A 158 3.63 -11.74 -7.90
N LEU A 159 2.89 -11.22 -8.87
CA LEU A 159 2.12 -10.01 -8.65
C LEU A 159 1.12 -10.26 -7.51
N PRO A 160 1.06 -9.39 -6.49
CA PRO A 160 0.02 -9.49 -5.49
C PRO A 160 -1.33 -9.24 -6.18
N LEU A 161 -2.21 -10.24 -6.13
CA LEU A 161 -3.55 -10.10 -6.66
C LEU A 161 -4.36 -9.25 -5.68
N PRO A 162 -5.00 -8.15 -6.13
CA PRO A 162 -6.01 -7.47 -5.34
C PRO A 162 -7.12 -8.45 -4.94
N PRO A 163 -7.70 -8.32 -3.74
CA PRO A 163 -8.67 -9.29 -3.21
C PRO A 163 -9.96 -9.41 -4.04
N TYR A 164 -10.23 -8.46 -4.93
CA TYR A 164 -11.38 -8.44 -5.83
C TYR A 164 -11.14 -9.15 -7.18
N ILE A 165 -9.91 -9.63 -7.44
CA ILE A 165 -9.58 -10.39 -8.65
C ILE A 165 -9.61 -11.89 -8.31
N GLY A 166 -10.75 -12.53 -8.52
CA GLY A 166 -10.90 -13.98 -8.40
C GLY A 166 -10.25 -14.71 -9.59
N ARG A 167 -9.08 -15.32 -9.36
CA ARG A 167 -8.60 -16.41 -10.20
C ARG A 167 -8.19 -17.56 -9.28
N ASP A 168 -8.87 -18.69 -9.45
CA ASP A 168 -8.39 -19.97 -8.94
C ASP A 168 -7.11 -20.33 -9.70
N GLU A 169 -5.96 -20.29 -9.02
CA GLU A 169 -4.73 -21.07 -9.25
C GLU A 169 -3.64 -20.74 -8.21
#